data_AF-A0A3S5B1I6-F1
#
_entry.id   AF-A0A3S5B1I6-F1
#
_cell.length_a   1.000
_cell.length_b   1.000
_cell.length_c   1.000
_cell.angle_alpha   90.00
_cell.angle_beta   90.00
_cell.angle_gamma   90.00
#
_symmetry.space_group_name_H-M   'P 1'
#
loop_
_entity.id
_entity.type
_entity.pdbx_description
1 polymer ?
#
loop_
_entity_poly.entity_id
_entity_poly.type
_entity_poly.pdbx_seq_one_letter_code
_entity_poly.pdbx_strand_id
1 'polypeptide(L)'
;MWENHERSLCLEEEQRARIQARIQEKVMLKEGTWIDWQYLLTAADTLRRCRYTLKYTYPYAYYPNSLQRKELFEYQQGLLEAEVEDLSWKIEHAEITDRGDLQSKIDICEKHRLTMLQEFLTS
;
A
#
# COMPACT_ATOMS: atom_id res chain seq x y z
N MET A 1 2.24 -21.20 -6.52
CA MET A 1 2.10 -19.74 -6.78
C MET A 1 0.66 -19.27 -6.93
N TRP A 2 -0.35 -20.15 -7.03
CA TRP A 2 -1.77 -19.79 -7.06
C TRP A 2 -2.41 -19.76 -5.66
N GLU A 3 -2.06 -20.71 -4.77
CA GLU A 3 -2.50 -20.70 -3.36
C GLU A 3 -2.06 -19.44 -2.58
N ASN A 4 -0.84 -18.95 -2.82
CA ASN A 4 -0.38 -17.68 -2.23
C ASN A 4 -1.08 -16.46 -2.83
N HIS A 5 -1.70 -16.56 -4.01
CA HIS A 5 -2.44 -15.46 -4.60
C HIS A 5 -3.86 -15.41 -4.05
N GLU A 6 -4.57 -16.55 -3.99
CA GLU A 6 -5.89 -16.65 -3.37
C GLU A 6 -5.85 -16.31 -1.88
N ARG A 7 -4.83 -16.76 -1.16
CA ARG A 7 -4.66 -16.43 0.26
C ARG A 7 -4.38 -14.94 0.48
N SER A 8 -3.57 -14.31 -0.38
CA SER A 8 -3.37 -12.85 -0.31
C SER A 8 -4.65 -12.08 -0.63
N LEU A 9 -5.43 -12.51 -1.62
CA LEU A 9 -6.72 -11.88 -1.95
C LEU A 9 -7.73 -11.99 -0.81
N CYS A 10 -7.82 -13.16 -0.18
CA CYS A 10 -8.70 -13.36 0.98
C CYS A 10 -8.31 -12.46 2.16
N LEU A 11 -7.01 -12.39 2.49
CA LEU A 11 -6.51 -11.50 3.55
C LEU A 11 -6.75 -10.01 3.25
N GLU A 12 -6.71 -9.63 1.97
CA GLU A 12 -7.03 -8.26 1.54
C GLU A 12 -8.51 -7.94 1.64
N GLU A 13 -9.38 -8.89 1.27
CA GLU A 13 -10.83 -8.76 1.45
C GLU A 13 -11.19 -8.66 2.94
N GLU A 14 -10.58 -9.48 3.79
CA GLU A 14 -10.72 -9.40 5.24
C GLU A 14 -10.25 -8.04 5.77
N GLN A 15 -9.08 -7.55 5.33
CA GLN A 15 -8.56 -6.24 5.74
C GLN A 15 -9.51 -5.11 5.35
N ARG A 16 -10.04 -5.15 4.13
CA ARG A 16 -11.02 -4.16 3.65
C ARG A 16 -12.32 -4.23 4.43
N ALA A 17 -12.82 -5.43 4.73
CA ALA A 17 -14.03 -5.62 5.55
C ALA A 17 -13.84 -5.06 6.96
N ARG A 18 -12.67 -5.27 7.59
CA ARG A 18 -12.35 -4.67 8.90
C ARG A 18 -12.38 -3.14 8.85
N ILE A 19 -11.82 -2.53 7.81
CA ILE A 19 -11.82 -1.07 7.67
C ILE A 19 -13.24 -0.55 7.43
N GLN A 20 -14.05 -1.24 6.63
CA GLN A 20 -15.46 -0.89 6.45
C GLN A 20 -16.25 -0.97 7.77
N ALA A 21 -16.05 -2.02 8.57
CA ALA A 21 -16.67 -2.15 9.88
C ALA A 21 -16.26 -1.01 10.82
N ARG A 22 -14.98 -0.63 10.83
CA ARG A 22 -14.48 0.52 11.60
C ARG A 22 -15.12 1.84 11.16
N ILE A 23 -15.25 2.08 9.85
CA ILE A 23 -15.94 3.27 9.33
C ILE A 23 -17.40 3.29 9.79
N GLN A 24 -18.09 2.13 9.71
CA GLN A 24 -19.47 2.02 10.18
C GLN A 24 -19.60 2.33 11.66
N GLU A 25 -18.72 1.78 12.50
CA GLU A 25 -18.67 2.06 13.94
C GLU A 25 -18.52 3.57 14.22
N LYS A 26 -17.57 4.23 13.57
CA LYS A 26 -17.35 5.68 13.70
C LYS A 26 -18.57 6.51 13.31
N VAL A 27 -19.22 6.15 12.21
CA VAL A 27 -20.46 6.80 11.77
C VAL A 27 -21.61 6.56 12.76
N MET A 28 -21.72 5.35 13.32
CA MET A 28 -22.74 5.02 14.33
C MET A 28 -22.51 5.77 15.65
N LEU A 29 -21.25 5.99 16.03
CA LEU A 29 -20.87 6.82 17.18
C LEU A 29 -21.02 8.34 16.94
N LYS A 30 -21.46 8.75 15.74
CA LYS A 30 -21.60 10.15 15.31
C LYS A 30 -20.27 10.92 15.31
N GLU A 31 -19.15 10.23 15.13
CA GLU A 31 -17.80 10.82 15.03
C GLU A 31 -17.47 11.27 13.59
N GLY A 32 -18.47 11.72 12.83
CA GLY A 32 -18.35 12.11 11.43
C GLY A 32 -19.24 11.31 10.49
N THR A 33 -19.16 11.64 9.21
CA THR A 33 -19.92 10.98 8.13
C THR A 33 -19.07 9.95 7.41
N TRP A 34 -19.70 9.09 6.61
CA TRP A 34 -18.96 8.11 5.80
C TRP A 34 -17.89 8.76 4.90
N ILE A 35 -18.16 9.96 4.38
CA ILE A 35 -17.23 10.74 3.54
C ILE A 35 -15.98 11.17 4.32
N ASP A 36 -16.11 11.43 5.62
CA ASP A 36 -15.00 11.84 6.48
C ASP A 36 -14.00 10.71 6.70
N TRP A 37 -14.45 9.45 6.56
CA TRP A 37 -13.65 8.26 6.84
C TRP A 37 -13.30 7.42 5.60
N GLN A 38 -13.85 7.75 4.43
CA GLN A 38 -13.60 7.01 3.17
C GLN A 38 -12.11 6.96 2.79
N TYR A 39 -11.30 7.92 3.26
CA TYR A 39 -9.87 7.96 3.02
C TYR A 39 -9.13 6.72 3.55
N LEU A 40 -9.66 6.05 4.59
CA LEU A 40 -9.10 4.80 5.10
C LEU A 40 -9.24 3.65 4.10
N LEU A 41 -10.31 3.64 3.29
CA LEU A 41 -10.46 2.67 2.19
C LEU A 41 -9.46 2.99 1.08
N THR A 42 -9.34 4.26 0.70
CA THR A 42 -8.32 4.70 -0.27
C THR A 42 -6.92 4.32 0.18
N ALA A 43 -6.61 4.48 1.47
CA ALA A 43 -5.33 4.11 2.06
C ALA A 43 -5.07 2.61 1.94
N ALA A 44 -6.08 1.79 2.27
CA ALA A 44 -6.00 0.33 2.14
C ALA A 44 -5.79 -0.12 0.69
N ASP A 45 -6.51 0.49 -0.26
CA ASP A 45 -6.37 0.19 -1.69
C ASP A 45 -5.00 0.61 -2.24
N THR A 46 -4.43 1.72 -1.78
CA THR A 46 -3.06 2.11 -2.13
C THR A 46 -2.04 1.16 -1.53
N LEU A 47 -2.15 0.83 -0.24
CA LEU A 47 -1.28 -0.15 0.43
C LEU A 47 -1.26 -1.49 -0.33
N ARG A 48 -2.45 -1.95 -0.73
CA ARG A 48 -2.64 -3.17 -1.53
C ARG A 48 -1.88 -3.09 -2.86
N ARG A 49 -2.07 -2.01 -3.63
CA ARG A 49 -1.38 -1.80 -4.91
C ARG A 49 0.14 -1.78 -4.76
N CYS A 50 0.66 -1.13 -3.72
CA CYS A 50 2.10 -1.11 -3.43
C CYS A 50 2.63 -2.50 -3.09
N ARG A 51 1.95 -3.27 -2.22
CA ARG A 51 2.31 -4.67 -1.90
C ARG A 51 2.33 -5.57 -3.12
N TYR A 52 1.34 -5.46 -4.01
CA TYR A 52 1.35 -6.18 -5.28
C TYR A 52 2.54 -5.81 -6.13
N THR A 53 2.83 -4.51 -6.26
CA THR A 53 3.96 -4.03 -7.06
C THR A 53 5.26 -4.65 -6.55
N LEU A 54 5.52 -4.57 -5.24
CA LEU A 54 6.69 -5.20 -4.61
C LEU A 54 6.77 -6.70 -4.92
N LYS A 55 5.65 -7.44 -4.74
CA LYS A 55 5.57 -8.88 -5.02
C LYS A 55 6.01 -9.23 -6.45
N TYR A 56 5.62 -8.43 -7.45
CA TYR A 56 5.97 -8.67 -8.85
C TYR A 56 7.38 -8.21 -9.22
N THR A 57 7.97 -7.29 -8.46
CA THR A 57 9.32 -6.79 -8.71
C THR A 57 10.42 -7.57 -7.98
N TYR A 58 10.12 -8.27 -6.88
CA TYR A 58 11.09 -9.12 -6.17
C TYR A 58 11.81 -10.15 -7.04
N PRO A 59 11.13 -10.93 -7.93
CA PRO A 59 11.82 -11.87 -8.80
C PRO A 59 12.84 -11.16 -9.71
N TYR A 60 12.56 -9.93 -10.12
CA TYR A 60 13.41 -9.15 -11.02
C TYR A 60 14.73 -8.72 -10.36
N ALA A 61 14.69 -8.34 -9.08
CA ALA A 61 15.89 -8.04 -8.30
C ALA A 61 16.80 -9.27 -8.15
N TYR A 62 16.25 -10.50 -8.19
CA TYR A 62 17.02 -11.72 -7.98
C TYR A 62 17.77 -12.22 -9.23
N TYR A 63 17.32 -11.88 -10.45
CA TYR A 63 17.96 -12.37 -11.67
C TYR A 63 19.25 -11.58 -12.01
N PRO A 64 20.43 -12.23 -12.15
CA PRO A 64 21.71 -11.54 -12.34
C PRO A 64 21.92 -10.91 -13.73
N ASN A 65 21.11 -11.28 -14.72
CA ASN A 65 21.36 -10.96 -16.13
C ASN A 65 20.65 -9.71 -16.65
N SER A 66 20.00 -8.92 -15.79
CA SER A 66 19.30 -7.70 -16.19
C SER A 66 19.81 -6.48 -15.40
N LEU A 67 20.36 -5.54 -16.17
CA LEU A 67 20.43 -4.07 -15.96
C LEU A 67 21.63 -3.43 -15.26
N GLN A 68 22.19 -2.48 -16.01
CA GLN A 68 23.07 -1.38 -15.59
C GLN A 68 22.46 -0.48 -14.47
N ARG A 69 21.17 -0.66 -14.17
CA ARG A 69 20.38 0.12 -13.19
C ARG A 69 19.84 -0.72 -12.02
N LYS A 70 20.32 -1.95 -11.84
CA LYS A 70 19.84 -2.86 -10.78
C LYS A 70 19.93 -2.25 -9.37
N GLU A 71 21.04 -1.60 -9.03
CA GLU A 71 21.23 -0.95 -7.72
C GLU A 71 20.21 0.17 -7.47
N LEU A 72 19.91 0.98 -8.49
CA LEU A 72 18.88 2.02 -8.40
C LEU A 72 17.51 1.40 -8.18
N PHE A 73 17.20 0.32 -8.90
CA PHE A 73 15.93 -0.38 -8.75
C PHE A 73 15.74 -1.00 -7.35
N GLU A 74 16.78 -1.66 -6.81
CA GLU A 74 16.76 -2.19 -5.45
C GLU A 74 16.59 -1.09 -4.41
N TYR A 75 17.23 0.07 -4.62
CA TYR A 75 17.04 1.24 -3.76
C TYR A 75 15.60 1.78 -3.81
N GLN A 76 15.02 1.93 -5.00
CA GLN A 76 13.61 2.35 -5.14
C GLN A 76 12.65 1.34 -4.52
N GLN A 77 12.94 0.05 -4.66
CA GLN A 77 12.17 -1.01 -4.03
C GLN A 77 12.22 -0.91 -2.49
N GLY A 78 13.41 -0.71 -1.92
CA GLY A 78 13.57 -0.52 -0.47
C GLY A 78 12.87 0.74 0.06
N LEU A 79 12.86 1.83 -0.72
CA LEU A 79 12.07 3.02 -0.40
C LEU A 79 10.57 2.68 -0.37
N LEU A 80 10.06 2.01 -1.41
CA LEU A 80 8.64 1.64 -1.45
C LEU A 80 8.26 0.69 -0.30
N GLU A 81 9.12 -0.24 0.09
CA GLU A 81 8.92 -1.11 1.26
C GLU A 81 8.77 -0.31 2.56
N ALA A 82 9.67 0.64 2.82
CA ALA A 82 9.60 1.50 4.00
C ALA A 82 8.32 2.36 4.01
N GLU A 83 7.92 2.88 2.84
CA GLU A 83 6.68 3.63 2.71
C GLU A 83 5.43 2.77 2.96
N VAL A 84 5.44 1.53 2.49
CA VAL A 84 4.37 0.54 2.69
C VAL A 84 4.18 0.19 4.16
N GLU A 85 5.27 -0.04 4.89
CA GLU A 85 5.22 -0.35 6.33
C GLU A 85 4.66 0.82 7.14
N ASP A 86 5.13 2.05 6.87
CA ASP A 86 4.62 3.25 7.56
C ASP A 86 3.14 3.51 7.21
N LEU A 87 2.72 3.33 5.96
CA LEU A 87 1.31 3.45 5.58
C LEU A 87 0.45 2.38 6.28
N SER A 88 0.93 1.14 6.38
CA SER A 88 0.23 0.06 7.10
C SER A 88 0.03 0.42 8.56
N TRP A 89 1.09 0.90 9.22
CA TRP A 89 1.04 1.31 10.62
C TRP A 89 0.03 2.44 10.85
N LYS A 90 0.05 3.47 9.99
CA LYS A 90 -0.89 4.61 10.05
C LYS A 90 -2.35 4.20 9.89
N ILE A 91 -2.65 3.25 9.00
CA ILE A 91 -4.01 2.72 8.81
C ILE A 91 -4.49 1.98 10.06
N GLU A 92 -3.63 1.16 10.67
CA GLU A 92 -3.95 0.46 11.92
C GLU A 92 -4.20 1.46 13.06
N HIS A 93 -3.36 2.50 13.13
CA HIS A 93 -3.37 3.52 14.17
C HIS A 93 -4.12 4.81 13.76
N ALA A 94 -5.15 4.70 12.92
CA ALA A 94 -5.90 5.86 12.44
C ALA A 94 -6.64 6.67 13.54
N GLU A 95 -6.77 6.14 14.77
CA GLU A 95 -7.31 6.91 15.92
C GLU A 95 -6.35 8.01 16.39
N ILE A 96 -5.04 7.78 16.22
CA ILE A 96 -3.96 8.65 16.73
C ILE A 96 -3.16 9.30 15.61
N THR A 97 -3.42 8.92 14.36
CA THR A 97 -2.75 9.46 13.18
C THR A 97 -3.56 10.63 12.64
N ASP A 98 -2.91 11.76 12.39
CA ASP A 98 -3.55 12.89 11.72
C ASP A 98 -4.02 12.51 10.31
N ARG A 99 -5.21 12.97 9.92
CA ARG A 99 -5.80 12.68 8.61
C ARG A 99 -4.93 13.24 7.48
N GLY A 100 -4.36 14.42 7.64
CA GLY A 100 -3.48 15.06 6.68
C GLY A 100 -2.18 14.27 6.50
N ASP A 101 -1.60 13.78 7.59
CA ASP A 101 -0.42 12.91 7.55
C ASP A 101 -0.71 11.59 6.83
N LEU A 102 -1.84 10.95 7.13
CA LEU A 102 -2.23 9.70 6.49
C LEU A 102 -2.48 9.92 4.99
N GLN A 103 -3.20 10.99 4.61
CA GLN A 103 -3.46 11.32 3.21
C GLN A 103 -2.17 11.64 2.45
N SER A 104 -1.26 12.40 3.06
CA SER A 104 0.05 12.68 2.47
C SER A 104 0.85 11.39 2.25
N LYS A 105 0.78 10.45 3.20
CA LYS A 105 1.45 9.16 3.05
C LYS A 105 0.86 8.30 1.94
N ILE A 106 -0.46 8.33 1.74
CA ILE A 106 -1.12 7.68 0.59
C ILE A 106 -0.49 8.19 -0.71
N ASP A 107 -0.38 9.51 -0.86
CA ASP A 107 0.11 10.13 -2.08
C ASP A 107 1.60 9.82 -2.33
N ILE A 108 2.42 9.82 -1.28
CA ILE A 108 3.85 9.45 -1.37
C ILE A 108 4.01 7.98 -1.79
N CYS A 109 3.29 7.07 -1.15
CA CYS A 109 3.29 5.65 -1.51
C CYS A 109 2.94 5.43 -2.97
N GLU A 110 1.86 6.07 -3.44
CA GLU A 110 1.42 5.92 -4.83
C GLU A 110 2.43 6.51 -5.81
N LYS A 111 3.06 7.64 -5.47
CA LYS A 111 4.10 8.26 -6.30
C LYS A 111 5.33 7.34 -6.42
N HIS A 112 5.83 6.80 -5.32
CA HIS A 112 6.97 5.87 -5.36
C HIS A 112 6.63 4.60 -6.14
N ARG A 113 5.42 4.06 -5.97
CA ARG A 113 4.93 2.91 -6.74
C ARG A 113 4.94 3.18 -8.25
N LEU A 114 4.45 4.34 -8.67
CA LEU A 114 4.40 4.73 -10.08
C LEU A 114 5.79 4.96 -10.67
N THR A 115 6.69 5.63 -9.95
CA THR A 115 8.09 5.83 -10.38
C THR A 115 8.78 4.47 -10.59
N MET A 116 8.65 3.56 -9.62
CA MET A 116 9.26 2.24 -9.69
C MET A 116 8.73 1.42 -10.87
N LEU A 117 7.42 1.49 -11.15
CA LEU A 117 6.82 0.83 -12.32
C LEU A 117 7.24 1.45 -13.65
N GLN A 118 7.37 2.78 -13.72
CA GLN A 118 7.88 3.44 -14.92
C GLN A 118 9.29 2.98 -15.24
N GLU A 119 10.17 2.96 -14.24
CA GLU A 119 11.54 2.44 -14.39
C GLU A 119 11.52 0.96 -14.79
N PHE A 120 10.70 0.13 -14.15
CA PHE A 120 10.55 -1.28 -14.48
C PHE A 120 10.13 -1.55 -15.93
N LEU A 121 9.18 -0.77 -16.47
CA LEU A 121 8.65 -0.96 -17.82
C LEU A 121 9.51 -0.34 -18.92
N THR A 122 10.41 0.59 -18.57
CA THR A 122 11.31 1.28 -19.51
C THR A 122 12.73 0.71 -19.52
N SER A 123 12.99 -0.30 -18.69
CA SER A 123 14.27 -0.99 -18.51
C SER A 123 14.44 -2.20 -19.42
#